data_AF-A0A327RT66-F1
#
_entry.id   AF-A0A327RT66-F1
#
_cell.length_a   1.000
_cell.length_b   1.000
_cell.length_c   1.000
_cell.angle_alpha   90.00
_cell.angle_beta   90.00
_cell.angle_gamma   90.00
#
_symmetry.space_group_name_H-M   'P 1'
#
loop_
_entity.id
_entity.type
_entity.pdbx_description
1 polymer ?
#
loop_
_entity_poly.entity_id
_entity_poly.type
_entity_poly.pdbx_seq_one_letter_code
_entity_poly.pdbx_strand_id
1 'polypeptide(L)' 'MHDDYEPSIIHLIKKLRASGLTVLENPLSTQIYGDYDEVMQLLTTEIKEAFTLIERGLLYMKIVKSDRHDYEPHF' A
#
# COMPACT_ATOMS: atom_id res chain seq x y z
N MET A 1 6.90 -23.59 9.05
CA MET A 1 6.48 -22.21 9.37
C MET A 1 5.53 -21.84 8.24
N HIS A 2 4.27 -21.52 8.55
CA HIS A 2 3.29 -21.20 7.51
C HIS A 2 3.59 -19.78 7.01
N ASP A 3 4.16 -19.68 5.82
CA ASP A 3 4.40 -18.42 5.12
C ASP A 3 3.13 -17.96 4.37
N ASP A 4 1.97 -18.04 5.02
CA ASP A 4 0.66 -17.79 4.41
C ASP A 4 0.31 -16.29 4.29
N TYR A 5 1.30 -15.41 4.43
CA TYR A 5 1.13 -13.96 4.30
C TYR A 5 1.13 -13.51 2.84
N GLU A 6 1.82 -14.23 1.95
CA GLU A 6 1.99 -13.85 0.55
C GLU A 6 0.64 -13.68 -0.19
N PRO A 7 -0.34 -14.59 -0.06
CA PRO A 7 -1.65 -14.42 -0.72
C PRO A 7 -2.37 -13.12 -0.29
N SER A 8 -2.32 -12.78 1.00
CA SER A 8 -2.97 -11.59 1.54
C SER A 8 -2.29 -10.30 1.07
N ILE A 9 -0.96 -10.29 0.96
CA ILE A 9 -0.20 -9.15 0.40
C ILE A 9 -0.50 -8.99 -1.09
N ILE A 10 -0.48 -10.08 -1.87
CA ILE A 10 -0.80 -10.05 -3.31
C ILE A 10 -2.23 -9.56 -3.53
N HIS A 11 -3.18 -9.99 -2.70
CA HIS A 11 -4.57 -9.54 -2.77
C HIS A 11 -4.69 -8.05 -2.51
N LEU A 12 -4.04 -7.53 -1.46
CA LEU A 12 -3.98 -6.11 -1.17
C LEU A 12 -3.42 -5.31 -2.35
N ILE A 13 -2.28 -5.73 -2.91
CA ILE A 13 -1.65 -5.04 -4.06
C ILE A 13 -2.60 -5.02 -5.27
N LYS A 14 -3.29 -6.12 -5.57
CA LYS A 14 -4.27 -6.17 -6.68
C LYS A 14 -5.43 -5.17 -6.48
N LYS A 15 -5.90 -5.01 -5.25
CA LYS A 15 -6.95 -4.05 -4.90
C LYS A 15 -6.46 -2.61 -5.01
N LEU A 16 -5.24 -2.34 -4.57
CA LEU A 16 -4.59 -1.04 -4.76
C LEU A 16 -4.49 -0.69 -6.25
N ARG A 17 -4.06 -1.62 -7.12
CA ARG A 17 -4.02 -1.41 -8.58
C ARG A 17 -5.39 -1.13 -9.19
N ALA A 18 -6.45 -1.75 -8.65
CA ALA A 18 -7.81 -1.58 -9.14
C ALA A 18 -8.48 -0.28 -8.66
N SER A 19 -7.84 0.47 -7.75
CA SER A 19 -8.43 1.69 -7.15
C SER A 19 -8.54 2.89 -8.10
N GLY A 20 -7.82 2.88 -9.22
CA GLY A 20 -7.69 4.03 -10.12
C GLY A 20 -6.68 5.08 -9.65
N LEU A 21 -6.06 4.91 -8.48
CA LEU A 21 -4.95 5.73 -8.00
C LEU A 21 -3.64 5.37 -8.71
N THR A 22 -2.68 6.29 -8.67
CA THR A 22 -1.32 6.01 -9.14
C THR A 22 -0.62 5.11 -8.13
N VAL A 23 -0.26 3.90 -8.56
CA VAL A 23 0.41 2.89 -7.74
C VAL A 23 1.77 2.55 -8.34
N LEU A 24 2.84 2.72 -7.54
CA LEU A 24 4.19 2.32 -7.90
C LEU A 24 4.68 1.21 -6.96
N GLU A 25 5.27 0.18 -7.53
CA GLU A 25 5.70 -1.01 -6.79
C GLU A 25 7.18 -1.27 -7.02
N ASN A 26 7.85 -1.69 -5.96
CA ASN A 26 9.19 -2.26 -6.02
C ASN A 26 9.23 -3.49 -5.08
N PRO A 27 10.34 -4.25 -5.06
CA PRO A 27 10.43 -5.47 -4.25
C PRO A 27 10.24 -5.27 -2.73
N LEU A 28 10.34 -4.04 -2.23
CA LEU A 28 10.28 -3.72 -0.80
C LEU A 28 9.04 -2.91 -0.40
N SER A 29 8.38 -2.21 -1.32
CA SER A 29 7.24 -1.34 -0.99
C SER A 29 6.28 -1.10 -2.15
N THR A 30 5.06 -0.75 -1.77
CA THR A 30 4.02 -0.20 -2.65
C THR A 30 3.78 1.25 -2.24
N GLN A 31 3.81 2.15 -3.22
CA GLN A 31 3.58 3.57 -3.06
C GLN A 31 2.27 3.93 -3.76
N ILE A 32 1.42 4.69 -3.08
CA ILE A 32 0.09 5.10 -3.56
C ILE A 32 0.05 6.62 -3.55
N TYR A 33 -0.38 7.22 -4.65
CA TYR A 33 -0.51 8.67 -4.81
C TYR A 33 -1.95 9.00 -5.20
N GLY A 34 -2.49 10.04 -4.59
CA GLY A 34 -3.86 10.49 -4.82
C GLY A 34 -4.27 11.58 -3.82
N ASP A 35 -5.54 11.98 -3.90
CA ASP A 35 -6.12 12.84 -2.88
C ASP A 35 -6.10 12.14 -1.52
N TYR A 36 -5.88 12.91 -0.45
CA TYR A 36 -5.75 12.37 0.90
C TYR A 36 -6.98 11.55 1.30
N ASP A 37 -8.19 12.04 1.06
CA ASP A 37 -9.40 11.37 1.51
C ASP A 37 -9.63 10.08 0.71
N GLU A 38 -9.36 10.09 -0.59
CA GLU A 38 -9.44 8.90 -1.46
C GLU A 38 -8.43 7.83 -1.03
N VAL A 39 -7.17 8.21 -0.81
CA VAL A 39 -6.10 7.31 -0.38
C VAL A 39 -6.44 6.70 0.99
N MET A 40 -6.85 7.52 1.95
CA MET A 40 -7.13 7.04 3.31
C MET A 40 -8.37 6.15 3.37
N GLN A 41 -9.39 6.42 2.55
CA GLN A 41 -10.57 5.56 2.44
C GLN A 41 -10.22 4.19 1.86
N LEU A 42 -9.42 4.16 0.78
CA LEU A 42 -8.93 2.93 0.18
C LEU A 42 -8.10 2.12 1.18
N LEU A 43 -7.09 2.75 1.79
CA LEU A 43 -6.21 2.12 2.77
C LEU A 43 -6.99 1.50 3.92
N THR A 44 -7.94 2.25 4.50
CA THR A 44 -8.76 1.76 5.61
C THR A 44 -9.53 0.50 5.24
N THR A 45 -10.10 0.46 4.03
CA THR A 45 -10.91 -0.67 3.56
C THR A 45 -10.03 -1.90 3.30
N GLU A 46 -8.98 -1.75 2.50
CA GLU A 46 -8.18 -2.88 2.03
C GLU A 46 -7.24 -3.41 3.12
N ILE A 47 -6.70 -2.55 4.00
CA ILE A 47 -5.91 -3.00 5.15
C ILE A 47 -6.78 -3.80 6.10
N LYS A 48 -8.01 -3.36 6.38
CA LYS A 48 -8.93 -4.10 7.25
C LYS A 48 -9.21 -5.49 6.70
N GLU A 49 -9.46 -5.59 5.39
CA GLU A 49 -9.66 -6.88 4.71
C GLU A 49 -8.40 -7.76 4.86
N ALA A 50 -7.22 -7.25 4.53
CA ALA A 50 -5.96 -7.99 4.63
C ALA A 50 -5.66 -8.48 6.06
N PHE A 51 -5.88 -7.65 7.08
CA PHE A 51 -5.68 -8.01 8.49
C PHE A 51 -6.72 -8.99 9.02
N THR A 52 -7.90 -9.09 8.39
CA THR A 52 -8.90 -10.10 8.74
C THR A 52 -8.51 -11.49 8.19
N LEU A 53 -7.71 -11.53 7.12
CA LEU A 53 -7.28 -12.76 6.46
C LEU A 53 -5.99 -13.36 7.04
N ILE A 54 -5.29 -12.65 7.93
CA ILE A 54 -4.03 -13.11 8.53
C ILE A 54 -4.14 -13.14 10.07
N GLU A 55 -3.58 -14.18 10.70
CA GLU A 55 -3.58 -14.30 12.16
C GLU A 55 -2.61 -13.30 12.82
N ARG A 56 -1.47 -13.05 12.16
CA ARG A 56 -0.39 -12.16 12.64
C ARG A 56 0.21 -11.41 11.47
N GLY A 57 0.31 -10.10 11.59
CA GLY A 57 0.89 -9.25 10.55
C GLY A 57 1.34 -7.90 11.08
N LEU A 58 2.27 -7.28 10.35
CA LEU A 58 2.74 -5.92 10.61
C LEU A 58 2.60 -5.13 9.31
N LEU A 59 1.98 -3.96 9.41
CA LEU A 59 1.97 -2.97 8.34
C LEU A 59 2.87 -1.81 8.75
N TYR A 60 3.85 -1.49 7.90
CA TYR A 60 4.65 -0.29 8.02
C TYR A 60 4.22 0.70 6.95
N MET A 61 3.86 1.92 7.35
CA MET A 61 3.36 2.95 6.45
C MET A 61 4.07 4.29 6.73
N LYS A 62 4.45 4.97 5.65
CA LYS A 62 4.99 6.34 5.69
C LYS A 62 4.12 7.23 4.82
N ILE A 63 3.51 8.25 5.43
CA ILE A 63 2.71 9.25 4.73
C ILE A 63 3.58 10.48 4.49
N VAL A 64 3.62 10.95 3.24
CA VAL A 64 4.37 12.15 2.84
C VAL A 64 3.35 13.15 2.26
N LYS A 65 3.28 14.36 2.85
CA LYS A 65 2.30 15.40 2.47
C LYS A 65 2.72 16.25 1.27
N SER A 66 4.02 16.27 0.95
CA SER A 66 4.53 16.97 -0.23
C SER A 66 4.61 16.01 -1.40
N ASP A 67 4.12 16.43 -2.56
CA ASP A 67 4.39 15.71 -3.80
C ASP A 67 5.89 15.76 -4.09
N ARG A 68 6.53 14.59 -4.01
CA ARG A 68 7.97 14.39 -4.25
C ARG A 68 8.17 13.36 -5.35
N HIS A 69 7.16 13.13 -6.19
CA HIS A 69 7.26 12.15 -7.27
C HIS A 69 8.45 12.44 -8.20
N ASP A 70 8.77 13.73 -8.39
CA ASP A 70 9.88 14.21 -9.20
C ASP A 70 11.15 14.54 -8.40
N TYR A 71 11.30 14.05 -7.16
CA TYR A 71 12.50 14.34 -6.37
C TYR A 71 13.72 13.59 -6.91
N GLU A 72 14.58 14.28 -7.65
CA GLU A 72 15.95 13.83 -7.89
C GLU A 72 16.88 14.31 -6.77
N PRO A 73 17.66 13.42 -6.15
CA PRO A 73 18.70 13.84 -5.22
C PRO A 73 19.80 14.60 -5.97
N HIS A 74 20.00 15.86 -5.59
CA HIS A 74 21.21 16.59 -5.97
C HIS A 74 22.37 16.10 -5.10
N PHE A 75 23.32 15.43 -5.72
CA PHE A 75 24.65 15.15 -5.16
C PHE A 75 25.68 16.05 -5.85
#